data_AF-A0A956F0U4-F1
#
_entry.id   AF-A0A956F0U4-F1
#
_cell.length_a   1.000
_cell.length_b   1.000
_cell.length_c   1.000
_cell.angle_alpha   90.00
_cell.angle_beta   90.00
_cell.angle_gamma   90.00
#
_symmetry.space_group_name_H-M   'P 1'
#
loop_
_entity.id
_entity.type
_entity.pdbx_description
1 polymer ?
#
loop_
_entity_poly.entity_id
_entity_poly.type
_entity_poly.pdbx_seq_one_letter_code
_entity_poly.pdbx_strand_id
1 'polypeptide(L)'
;MAGLALCAPRWALAQSIRVPIDLQVKLLAKVAPYDRHFKARIDDRVEVLVVRRSEDALSKRTSGEMARELGKLDDIAGHPIRMRVHDFEKASELRSIVVNERIAIVYFAPGLRGVLKDVASELDGSDVLSV
;
A
#
# COMPACT_ATOMS: atom_id res chain seq x y z
N MET A 1 19.73 57.62 -7.67
CA MET A 1 19.72 56.28 -8.28
C MET A 1 19.13 55.29 -7.28
N ALA A 2 17.85 54.97 -7.42
CA ALA A 2 17.15 54.02 -6.55
C ALA A 2 17.36 52.60 -7.06
N GLY A 3 18.04 51.76 -6.28
CA GLY A 3 18.30 50.36 -6.62
C GLY A 3 17.09 49.48 -6.32
N LEU A 4 16.56 48.82 -7.34
CA LEU A 4 15.58 47.74 -7.20
C LEU A 4 16.20 46.57 -6.41
N ALA A 5 15.68 46.30 -5.22
CA ALA A 5 15.95 45.07 -4.50
C ALA A 5 15.06 43.95 -5.08
N LEU A 6 15.67 43.04 -5.83
CA LEU A 6 15.03 41.86 -6.39
C LEU A 6 14.89 40.79 -5.28
N CYS A 7 13.72 40.70 -4.65
CA CYS A 7 13.39 39.58 -3.77
C CYS A 7 13.15 38.32 -4.62
N ALA A 8 14.16 37.46 -4.75
CA ALA A 8 13.96 36.13 -5.30
C ALA A 8 13.15 35.28 -4.30
N PRO A 9 12.02 34.67 -4.69
CA PRO A 9 11.31 33.75 -3.82
C PRO A 9 12.19 32.51 -3.62
N ARG A 10 12.61 32.25 -2.37
CA ARG A 10 13.15 30.94 -1.99
C ARG A 10 12.02 29.93 -2.22
N TRP A 11 12.11 29.16 -3.29
CA TRP A 11 11.29 27.96 -3.44
C TRP A 11 11.59 27.05 -2.25
N ALA A 12 10.66 27.05 -1.29
CA ALA A 12 10.61 26.03 -0.26
C ALA A 12 10.37 24.71 -1.01
N LEU A 13 11.42 23.91 -1.15
CA LEU A 13 11.30 22.51 -1.54
C LEU A 13 10.37 21.87 -0.50
N ALA A 14 9.14 21.58 -0.90
CA ALA A 14 8.18 20.86 -0.09
C ALA A 14 8.79 19.47 0.22
N GLN A 15 9.43 19.36 1.37
CA GLN A 15 9.84 18.07 1.91
C GLN A 15 8.54 17.33 2.22
N SER A 16 8.11 16.46 1.29
CA SER A 16 7.04 15.51 1.59
C SER A 16 7.57 14.62 2.71
N ILE A 17 7.12 14.86 3.95
CA ILE A 17 7.38 13.96 5.07
C ILE A 17 6.73 12.63 4.68
N ARG A 18 7.53 11.69 4.18
CA ARG A 18 7.05 10.33 3.92
C ARG A 18 6.97 9.65 5.28
N VAL A 19 5.77 9.23 5.65
CA VAL A 19 5.56 8.43 6.85
C VAL A 19 6.47 7.20 6.78
N PRO A 20 7.30 6.93 7.80
CA PRO A 20 8.14 5.73 7.85
C PRO A 20 7.32 4.45 7.66
N ILE A 21 7.87 3.48 6.93
CA ILE A 21 7.15 2.24 6.57
C ILE A 21 6.82 1.39 7.81
N ASP A 22 7.70 1.37 8.81
CA ASP A 22 7.44 0.66 10.07
C ASP A 22 6.21 1.23 10.80
N LEU A 23 6.04 2.56 10.78
CA LEU A 23 4.87 3.21 11.34
C LEU A 23 3.62 2.92 10.51
N GLN A 24 3.73 2.89 9.17
CA GLN A 24 2.62 2.49 8.30
C GLN A 24 2.16 1.05 8.60
N VAL A 25 3.09 0.11 8.77
CA VAL A 25 2.77 -1.29 9.14
C VAL A 25 2.10 -1.37 10.50
N LYS A 26 2.64 -0.69 11.52
CA LYS A 26 2.03 -0.66 12.86
C LYS A 26 0.63 -0.05 12.84
N LEU A 27 0.42 0.98 12.04
CA LEU A 27 -0.90 1.59 11.87
C LEU A 27 -1.84 0.63 11.14
N LEU A 28 -1.41 0.04 10.03
CA LEU A 28 -2.18 -0.94 9.26
C LEU A 28 -2.67 -2.08 10.16
N ALA A 29 -1.77 -2.68 10.95
CA ALA A 29 -2.10 -3.76 11.88
C ALA A 29 -3.11 -3.33 12.96
N LYS A 30 -3.06 -2.07 13.40
CA LYS A 30 -4.01 -1.51 14.37
C LYS A 30 -5.37 -1.15 13.75
N VAL A 31 -5.40 -0.68 12.50
CA VAL A 31 -6.63 -0.18 11.87
C VAL A 31 -7.40 -1.25 11.11
N ALA A 32 -6.70 -2.22 10.52
CA ALA A 32 -7.32 -3.31 9.76
C ALA A 32 -8.45 -4.04 10.53
N PRO A 33 -8.34 -4.32 11.85
CA PRO A 33 -9.39 -4.97 12.61
C PRO A 33 -10.68 -4.14 12.78
N TYR A 34 -10.61 -2.83 12.57
CA TYR A 34 -11.78 -1.94 12.63
C TYR A 34 -12.57 -1.92 11.32
N ASP A 35 -12.04 -2.51 10.25
CA ASP A 35 -12.82 -2.73 9.05
C ASP A 35 -13.91 -3.79 9.35
N ARG A 36 -15.16 -3.43 9.02
CA ARG A 36 -16.35 -4.23 9.36
C ARG A 36 -16.32 -5.64 8.77
N HIS A 37 -15.70 -5.82 7.62
CA HIS A 37 -15.63 -7.10 6.91
C HIS A 37 -14.29 -7.81 7.14
N PHE A 38 -13.37 -7.25 7.93
CA PHE A 38 -12.04 -7.84 8.16
C PHE A 38 -12.14 -9.30 8.62
N LYS A 39 -12.94 -9.57 9.65
CA LYS A 39 -13.13 -10.93 10.19
C LYS A 39 -13.82 -11.88 9.21
N ALA A 40 -14.63 -11.38 8.29
CA ALA A 40 -15.31 -12.21 7.29
C ALA A 40 -14.37 -12.67 6.16
N ARG A 41 -13.29 -11.92 5.93
CA ARG A 41 -12.28 -12.21 4.90
C ARG A 41 -11.22 -13.20 5.35
N ILE A 42 -10.98 -13.25 6.64
CA ILE A 42 -9.94 -14.06 7.26
C ILE A 42 -10.49 -15.44 7.58
N ASP A 43 -9.70 -16.46 7.27
CA ASP A 43 -9.94 -17.83 7.73
C ASP A 43 -8.98 -18.12 8.90
N ASP A 44 -7.88 -18.82 8.64
CA ASP A 44 -6.84 -19.10 9.63
C ASP A 44 -5.76 -18.02 9.74
N ARG A 45 -5.59 -17.20 8.68
CA ARG A 45 -4.50 -16.21 8.56
C ARG A 45 -4.93 -14.97 7.78
N VAL A 46 -4.21 -13.87 7.98
CA VAL A 46 -4.37 -12.63 7.21
C VAL A 46 -3.50 -12.69 5.97
N GLU A 47 -4.13 -12.83 4.80
CA GLU A 47 -3.46 -12.78 3.50
C GLU A 47 -3.28 -11.32 3.06
N VAL A 48 -2.01 -10.91 2.89
CA VAL A 48 -1.62 -9.53 2.52
C VAL A 48 -0.91 -9.53 1.16
N LEU A 49 -1.48 -8.80 0.20
CA LEU A 49 -0.88 -8.60 -1.11
C LEU A 49 -0.16 -7.24 -1.17
N VAL A 50 1.14 -7.25 -1.42
CA VAL A 50 1.94 -6.05 -1.66
C VAL A 50 2.14 -5.87 -3.15
N VAL A 51 1.45 -4.91 -3.75
CA VAL A 51 1.46 -4.66 -5.20
C VAL A 51 2.51 -3.59 -5.52
N ARG A 52 3.38 -3.86 -6.50
CA ARG A 52 4.44 -2.93 -6.93
C ARG A 52 4.52 -2.82 -8.44
N ARG A 53 5.14 -1.75 -8.94
CA ARG A 53 5.57 -1.64 -10.34
C ARG A 53 6.98 -2.23 -10.49
N SER A 54 7.13 -3.24 -11.34
CA SER A 54 8.43 -3.87 -11.61
C SER A 54 9.45 -2.90 -12.20
N GLU A 55 9.02 -1.87 -12.94
CA GLU A 55 9.96 -0.93 -13.57
C GLU A 55 10.30 0.28 -12.69
N ASP A 56 9.64 0.44 -11.53
CA ASP A 56 9.83 1.59 -10.64
C ASP A 56 10.70 1.20 -9.44
N ALA A 57 11.90 1.79 -9.38
CA ALA A 57 12.87 1.54 -8.30
C ALA A 57 12.33 1.94 -6.91
N LEU A 58 11.56 3.02 -6.82
CA LEU A 58 10.93 3.43 -5.58
C LEU A 58 9.85 2.43 -5.18
N SER A 59 9.05 1.95 -6.13
CA SER A 59 8.04 0.92 -5.90
C SER A 59 8.65 -0.37 -5.36
N LYS A 60 9.75 -0.84 -5.97
CA LYS A 60 10.54 -1.99 -5.51
C LYS A 60 11.07 -1.80 -4.10
N ARG A 61 11.66 -0.64 -3.83
CA ARG A 61 12.22 -0.34 -2.51
C ARG A 61 11.13 -0.33 -1.43
N THR A 62 10.04 0.40 -1.68
CA THR A 62 8.93 0.54 -0.72
C THR A 62 8.22 -0.79 -0.47
N SER A 63 7.94 -1.58 -1.51
CA SER A 63 7.36 -2.93 -1.35
C SER A 63 8.29 -3.87 -0.58
N GLY A 64 9.60 -3.80 -0.82
CA GLY A 64 10.59 -4.56 -0.06
C GLY A 64 10.68 -4.14 1.41
N GLU A 65 10.63 -2.84 1.71
CA GLU A 65 10.55 -2.34 3.07
C GLU A 65 9.25 -2.78 3.75
N MET A 66 8.11 -2.66 3.06
CA MET A 66 6.80 -3.09 3.55
C MET A 66 6.78 -4.59 3.89
N ALA A 67 7.27 -5.43 2.99
CA ALA A 67 7.35 -6.87 3.21
C ALA A 67 8.27 -7.22 4.41
N ARG A 68 9.40 -6.53 4.53
CA ARG A 68 10.30 -6.72 5.69
C ARG A 68 9.65 -6.32 7.00
N GLU A 69 8.96 -5.18 7.05
CA GLU A 69 8.30 -4.71 8.29
C GLU A 69 7.08 -5.56 8.65
N LEU A 70 6.27 -6.00 7.67
CA LEU A 70 5.19 -6.97 7.91
C LEU A 70 5.74 -8.29 8.45
N GLY A 71 6.92 -8.73 7.99
CA GLY A 71 7.55 -9.97 8.46
C GLY A 71 8.08 -9.91 9.88
N LYS A 72 8.08 -8.73 10.52
CA LYS A 72 8.42 -8.57 11.95
C LYS A 72 7.19 -8.62 12.86
N LEU A 73 5.99 -8.63 12.30
CA LEU A 73 4.77 -8.78 13.07
C LEU A 73 4.46 -10.27 13.21
N ASP A 74 4.07 -10.68 14.42
CA ASP A 74 3.62 -12.06 14.67
C ASP A 74 2.22 -12.28 14.08
N ASP A 75 1.33 -11.29 14.23
CA ASP A 75 -0.06 -11.36 13.84
C ASP A 75 -0.66 -10.00 13.46
N ILE A 76 -1.83 -10.03 12.82
CA ILE A 76 -2.78 -8.92 12.77
C ILE A 76 -4.09 -9.40 13.39
N ALA A 77 -4.53 -8.74 14.46
CA ALA A 77 -5.76 -9.08 15.19
C ALA A 77 -5.77 -10.49 15.80
N GLY A 78 -4.62 -11.04 16.16
CA GLY A 78 -4.47 -12.41 16.67
C GLY A 78 -4.40 -13.48 15.58
N HIS A 79 -4.37 -13.09 14.30
CA HIS A 79 -4.24 -14.02 13.17
C HIS A 79 -2.85 -13.92 12.52
N PRO A 80 -2.16 -15.06 12.27
CA PRO A 80 -0.88 -15.07 11.58
C PRO A 80 -0.93 -14.34 10.24
N ILE A 81 0.19 -13.72 9.85
CA ILE A 81 0.28 -13.00 8.58
C ILE A 81 0.93 -13.89 7.53
N ARG A 82 0.34 -13.95 6.34
CA ARG A 82 1.01 -14.40 5.14
C ARG A 82 1.02 -13.28 4.13
N MET A 83 2.19 -12.98 3.58
CA MET A 83 2.33 -11.92 2.60
C MET A 83 2.93 -12.43 1.31
N ARG A 84 2.57 -11.73 0.22
CA ARG A 84 3.18 -11.92 -1.09
C ARG A 84 3.39 -10.57 -1.76
N VAL A 85 4.52 -10.42 -2.43
CA VAL A 85 4.75 -9.29 -3.34
C VAL A 85 4.31 -9.70 -4.75
N HIS A 86 3.55 -8.83 -5.42
CA HIS A 86 3.07 -9.02 -6.78
C HIS A 86 3.50 -7.85 -7.67
N ASP A 87 4.11 -8.20 -8.81
CA ASP A 87 4.47 -7.24 -9.85
C ASP A 87 3.23 -6.92 -10.69
N PHE A 88 2.81 -5.66 -10.64
CA PHE A 88 1.61 -5.17 -11.31
C PHE A 88 1.86 -5.01 -12.81
N GLU A 89 1.11 -5.79 -13.59
CA GLU A 89 1.03 -5.64 -15.04
C GLU A 89 -0.30 -5.01 -15.46
N LYS A 90 -1.42 -5.58 -15.02
CA LYS A 90 -2.78 -5.18 -15.42
C LYS A 90 -3.74 -5.20 -14.24
N ALA A 91 -4.71 -4.28 -14.26
CA ALA A 91 -5.73 -4.19 -13.21
C ALA A 91 -6.56 -5.48 -13.10
N SER A 92 -6.99 -6.05 -14.24
CA SER A 92 -7.85 -7.25 -14.35
C SER A 92 -7.34 -8.49 -13.60
N GLU A 93 -6.04 -8.56 -13.33
CA GLU A 93 -5.43 -9.68 -12.61
C GLU A 93 -5.67 -9.58 -11.10
N LEU A 94 -5.79 -8.35 -10.57
CA LEU A 94 -5.88 -8.11 -9.14
C LEU A 94 -7.14 -8.70 -8.52
N ARG A 95 -8.31 -8.57 -9.17
CA ARG A 95 -9.55 -9.14 -8.64
C ARG A 95 -9.47 -10.66 -8.53
N SER A 96 -8.91 -11.31 -9.56
CA SER A 96 -8.72 -12.76 -9.56
C SER A 96 -7.82 -13.19 -8.40
N ILE A 97 -6.72 -12.49 -8.16
CA ILE A 97 -5.83 -12.76 -7.02
C ILE A 97 -6.57 -12.54 -5.70
N VAL A 98 -7.25 -11.40 -5.54
CA VAL A 98 -7.98 -11.05 -4.31
C VAL A 98 -9.01 -12.10 -3.95
N VAL A 99 -9.81 -12.54 -4.92
CA VAL A 99 -10.87 -13.54 -4.70
C VAL A 99 -10.29 -14.93 -4.47
N ASN A 100 -9.39 -15.39 -5.34
CA ASN A 100 -8.90 -16.77 -5.29
C ASN A 100 -7.96 -17.04 -4.11
N GLU A 101 -7.15 -16.05 -3.74
CA GLU A 101 -6.20 -16.15 -2.62
C GLU A 101 -6.79 -15.58 -1.32
N ARG A 102 -8.06 -15.14 -1.34
CA ARG A 102 -8.78 -14.55 -0.18
C ARG A 102 -7.99 -13.42 0.49
N ILE A 103 -7.45 -12.52 -0.33
CA ILE A 103 -6.63 -11.41 0.15
C ILE A 103 -7.48 -10.50 1.04
N ALA A 104 -7.08 -10.35 2.30
CA ALA A 104 -7.73 -9.44 3.23
C ALA A 104 -7.24 -8.00 3.03
N ILE A 105 -5.94 -7.80 2.75
CA ILE A 105 -5.33 -6.48 2.64
C ILE A 105 -4.51 -6.39 1.35
N VAL A 106 -4.71 -5.32 0.58
CA VAL A 106 -3.86 -4.97 -0.55
C VAL A 106 -3.15 -3.67 -0.22
N TYR A 107 -1.82 -3.69 -0.24
CA TYR A 107 -0.98 -2.48 -0.15
C TYR A 107 -0.41 -2.13 -1.51
N PHE A 108 -0.64 -0.89 -1.95
CA PHE A 108 -0.13 -0.37 -3.21
C PHE A 108 1.14 0.45 -2.97
N ALA A 109 2.27 -0.07 -3.44
CA ALA A 109 3.51 0.70 -3.45
C ALA A 109 3.39 1.91 -4.42
N PRO A 110 4.23 2.94 -4.24
CA PRO A 110 4.27 4.09 -5.14
C PRO A 110 4.44 3.69 -6.62
N GLY A 111 4.02 4.57 -7.54
CA GLY A 111 4.16 4.34 -8.99
C GLY A 111 2.89 3.85 -9.70
N LEU A 112 1.78 3.65 -8.98
CA LEU A 112 0.51 3.17 -9.53
C LEU A 112 -0.52 4.28 -9.83
N ARG A 113 -0.21 5.56 -9.57
CA ARG A 113 -1.16 6.69 -9.70
C ARG A 113 -1.89 6.74 -11.05
N GLY A 114 -1.18 6.47 -12.14
CA GLY A 114 -1.75 6.52 -13.50
C GLY A 114 -2.80 5.44 -13.79
N VAL A 115 -2.87 4.39 -12.99
CA VAL A 115 -3.77 3.23 -13.18
C VAL A 115 -4.73 3.03 -12.01
N LEU A 116 -4.74 3.92 -11.01
CA LEU A 116 -5.57 3.77 -9.82
C LEU A 116 -7.07 3.71 -10.14
N LYS A 117 -7.53 4.39 -11.20
CA LYS A 117 -8.93 4.34 -11.62
C LYS A 117 -9.31 2.93 -12.10
N ASP A 118 -8.46 2.33 -12.92
CA ASP A 118 -8.70 0.98 -13.46
C ASP A 118 -8.62 -0.06 -12.33
N VAL A 119 -7.65 0.08 -11.43
CA VAL A 119 -7.52 -0.76 -10.23
C VAL A 119 -8.73 -0.64 -9.32
N ALA A 120 -9.20 0.59 -9.05
CA ALA A 120 -10.38 0.81 -8.21
C ALA A 120 -11.65 0.24 -8.86
N SER A 121 -11.81 0.41 -10.18
CA SER A 121 -12.93 -0.16 -10.92
C SER A 121 -12.91 -1.69 -10.89
N GLU A 122 -11.73 -2.30 -10.98
CA GLU A 122 -11.61 -3.77 -11.00
C GLU A 122 -11.81 -4.37 -9.61
N LEU A 123 -11.37 -3.68 -8.55
CA LEU A 123 -11.60 -4.11 -7.17
C LEU A 123 -12.99 -3.72 -6.65
N ASP A 124 -13.79 -2.99 -7.41
CA ASP A 124 -15.14 -2.62 -7.00
C ASP A 124 -15.99 -3.85 -6.68
N GLY A 125 -16.74 -3.79 -5.58
CA GLY A 125 -17.51 -4.91 -5.06
C GLY A 125 -16.68 -6.10 -4.53
N SER A 126 -15.34 -6.03 -4.56
CA SER A 126 -14.49 -7.02 -3.88
C SER A 126 -14.40 -6.69 -2.40
N ASP A 127 -14.56 -7.70 -1.56
CA ASP A 127 -14.37 -7.54 -0.11
C ASP A 127 -12.86 -7.53 0.20
N VAL A 128 -12.25 -6.33 0.15
CA VAL A 128 -10.81 -6.14 0.35
C VAL A 128 -10.49 -4.75 0.92
N LEU A 129 -9.44 -4.64 1.73
CA LEU A 129 -8.96 -3.39 2.30
C LEU A 129 -7.76 -2.95 1.47
N SER A 130 -7.93 -1.92 0.65
CA SER A 130 -6.86 -1.33 -0.16
C SER A 130 -6.24 -0.12 0.52
N VAL A 131 -4.90 -0.06 0.56
CA VAL A 131 -4.11 1.03 1.18
C VAL A 131 -3.01 1.51 0.24
#